data_AF-A0A2H9ZTW9-F1
#
_entry.id   AF-A0A2H9ZTW9-F1
#
_cell.length_a   1.000
_cell.length_b   1.000
_cell.length_c   1.000
_cell.angle_alpha   90.00
_cell.angle_beta   90.00
_cell.angle_gamma   90.00
#
_symmetry.space_group_name_H-M   'P 1'
#
loop_
_entity.id
_entity.type
_entity.pdbx_description
1 polymer ?
#
loop_
_entity_poly.entity_id
_entity_poly.type
_entity_poly.pdbx_seq_one_letter_code
_entity_poly.pdbx_strand_id
1 'polypeptide(L)'
;MDWLSQHMVIIDCREKKIKICTMGFSNLVIYGRGKKMLLISAMQAHRLMKKGCVVYLAMTLSATTKAVKLQDIPVVNEYPDVFSEDLPGLPPNREIEFTIDFLTGMEPISRALYQMTISEL
;
A
#
# COMPACT_ATOMS: atom_id res chain seq x y z
N MET A 1 0.03 -23.40 5.40
CA MET A 1 0.37 -21.96 5.53
C MET A 1 1.73 -21.76 4.90
N ASP A 2 1.78 -21.91 3.57
CA ASP A 2 3.00 -21.78 2.80
C ASP A 2 2.67 -21.60 1.30
N TRP A 3 1.83 -20.61 1.02
CA TRP A 3 1.51 -20.13 -0.33
C TRP A 3 2.79 -19.95 -1.20
N LEU A 4 3.89 -19.53 -0.56
CA LEU A 4 5.22 -19.44 -1.19
C LEU A 4 5.74 -20.78 -1.67
N SER A 5 5.65 -21.85 -0.86
CA SER A 5 6.05 -23.21 -1.25
C SER A 5 5.19 -23.72 -2.39
N GLN A 6 3.86 -23.49 -2.32
CA GLN A 6 2.93 -23.87 -3.37
C GLN A 6 3.26 -23.21 -4.72
N HIS A 7 3.85 -22.01 -4.69
CA HIS A 7 4.23 -21.25 -5.89
C HIS A 7 5.74 -21.30 -6.17
N MET A 8 6.46 -22.21 -5.50
CA MET A 8 7.91 -22.42 -5.66
C MET A 8 8.72 -21.11 -5.57
N VAL A 9 8.35 -20.27 -4.60
CA VAL A 9 8.96 -18.97 -4.34
C VAL A 9 10.08 -19.12 -3.29
N ILE A 10 11.27 -18.64 -3.64
CA ILE A 10 12.45 -18.63 -2.76
C ILE A 10 12.82 -17.18 -2.47
N ILE A 11 12.82 -16.81 -1.20
CA ILE A 11 13.25 -15.49 -0.74
C ILE A 11 14.71 -15.59 -0.29
N ASP A 12 15.61 -14.89 -0.99
CA ASP A 12 17.02 -14.76 -0.62
C ASP A 12 17.25 -13.38 -0.01
N CYS A 13 17.21 -13.32 1.33
CA CYS A 13 17.38 -12.10 2.10
C CYS A 13 18.79 -11.52 1.99
N ARG A 14 19.81 -12.36 1.80
CA ARG A 14 21.21 -11.93 1.69
C ARG A 14 21.41 -11.15 0.40
N GLU A 15 20.95 -11.70 -0.72
CA GLU A 15 21.05 -11.09 -2.04
C GLU A 15 19.92 -10.11 -2.36
N LYS A 16 18.97 -9.95 -1.44
CA LYS A 16 17.76 -9.13 -1.58
C LYS A 16 17.01 -9.46 -2.88
N LYS A 17 16.78 -10.75 -3.15
CA LYS A 17 16.07 -11.21 -4.35
C LYS A 17 14.99 -12.24 -4.02
N ILE A 18 13.96 -12.26 -4.86
CA ILE A 18 12.89 -13.26 -4.82
C ILE A 18 12.98 -14.04 -6.13
N LYS A 19 13.11 -15.36 -6.03
CA LYS A 19 13.14 -16.28 -7.18
C LYS A 19 11.83 -17.05 -7.23
N ILE A 20 11.13 -16.97 -8.35
CA ILE A 20 9.88 -17.70 -8.60
C ILE A 20 10.21 -18.74 -9.68
N CYS A 21 10.09 -20.02 -9.33
CA CYS A 21 10.38 -21.12 -10.24
C CYS A 21 9.10 -21.55 -10.97
N THR A 22 8.92 -21.08 -12.20
CA THR A 22 7.77 -21.47 -13.05
C THR A 22 8.09 -22.75 -13.81
N MET A 23 7.23 -23.76 -13.73
CA MET A 23 7.38 -25.00 -14.51
C MET A 23 7.35 -24.70 -16.02
N GLY A 24 8.44 -25.01 -16.73
CA GLY A 24 8.55 -24.86 -18.19
C GLY A 24 9.09 -23.52 -18.71
N PHE A 25 9.35 -22.53 -17.84
CA PHE A 25 9.94 -21.25 -18.22
C PHE A 25 11.22 -20.95 -17.43
N SER A 26 12.01 -20.00 -17.93
CA SER A 26 13.13 -19.42 -17.18
C SER A 26 12.63 -18.85 -15.86
N ASN A 27 13.37 -19.13 -14.78
CA ASN A 27 13.04 -18.62 -13.44
C ASN A 27 12.90 -17.08 -13.45
N LEU A 28 11.82 -16.57 -12.86
CA LEU A 28 11.64 -15.13 -12.66
C LEU A 28 12.42 -14.71 -11.41
N VAL A 29 13.32 -13.74 -11.56
CA VAL A 29 14.12 -13.19 -10.44
C VAL A 29 13.78 -11.72 -10.27
N ILE A 30 13.23 -11.39 -9.11
CA ILE A 30 12.90 -10.02 -8.72
C ILE A 30 13.98 -9.53 -7.76
N TYR A 31 14.58 -8.38 -8.05
CA TYR A 31 15.57 -7.75 -7.18
C TYR A 31 14.94 -6.64 -6.35
N GLY A 32 15.29 -6.58 -5.07
CA GLY A 32 14.90 -5.50 -4.17
C GLY A 32 15.53 -4.16 -4.56
N ARG A 33 14.94 -3.08 -4.04
CA ARG A 33 15.39 -1.71 -4.26
C ARG A 33 16.86 -1.54 -3.83
N GLY A 34 17.69 -0.96 -4.69
CA GLY A 34 19.09 -0.63 -4.41
C GLY A 34 20.14 -1.50 -5.12
N LYS A 35 19.75 -2.56 -5.84
CA LYS A 35 20.70 -3.27 -6.71
C LYS A 35 20.97 -2.45 -7.97
N LYS A 36 22.21 -1.98 -8.15
CA LYS A 36 22.62 -1.31 -9.40
C LYS A 36 22.68 -2.37 -10.51
N MET A 37 21.74 -2.29 -11.44
CA MET A 37 21.75 -3.11 -12.64
C MET A 37 22.27 -2.27 -13.81
N LEU A 38 23.20 -2.81 -14.58
CA LEU A 38 23.69 -2.16 -15.79
C LEU A 38 22.61 -2.27 -16.86
N LEU A 39 21.93 -1.15 -17.14
CA LEU A 39 20.98 -1.06 -18.25
C LEU A 39 21.77 -0.77 -19.52
N ILE A 40 21.62 -1.63 -20.52
CA ILE A 40 22.22 -1.46 -21.85
C ILE A 40 21.14 -1.08 -22.86
N SER A 41 21.53 -0.40 -23.95
CA SER A 41 20.57 -0.08 -25.01
C SER A 41 20.15 -1.33 -25.78
N ALA A 42 18.98 -1.28 -26.43
CA ALA A 42 18.49 -2.38 -27.26
C ALA A 42 19.50 -2.75 -28.38
N MET A 43 20.19 -1.75 -28.95
CA MET A 43 21.22 -1.99 -29.97
C MET A 43 22.44 -2.73 -29.40
N GLN A 44 22.89 -2.36 -28.19
CA GLN A 44 23.98 -3.04 -27.51
C GLN A 44 23.60 -4.47 -27.16
N ALA A 45 22.36 -4.70 -26.69
CA ALA A 45 21.83 -6.04 -26.43
C ALA A 45 21.83 -6.88 -27.72
N HIS A 46 21.36 -6.33 -28.84
CA HIS A 46 21.35 -7.02 -30.13
C HIS A 46 22.75 -7.42 -30.61
N ARG A 47 23.75 -6.55 -30.42
CA ARG A 47 25.14 -6.87 -30.72
C ARG A 47 25.69 -8.01 -29.85
N LEU A 48 25.32 -8.05 -28.57
CA LEU A 48 25.74 -9.11 -27.65
C LEU A 48 25.06 -10.45 -27.96
N MET A 49 23.79 -10.43 -28.37
CA MET A 49 23.09 -11.64 -28.83
C MET A 49 23.78 -12.28 -30.03
N LYS A 50 24.23 -11.47 -31.01
CA LYS A 50 24.98 -11.98 -32.18
C LYS A 50 26.33 -12.61 -31.80
N LYS A 51 26.89 -12.28 -30.64
CA LYS A 51 28.13 -12.87 -30.12
C LYS A 51 27.88 -14.12 -29.26
N GLY A 52 26.63 -14.58 -29.14
CA GLY A 52 26.26 -15.75 -28.36
C GLY A 52 26.11 -15.48 -26.85
N CYS A 53 26.05 -14.22 -26.41
CA CYS A 53 25.79 -13.91 -25.01
C CYS A 53 24.33 -14.21 -24.63
N VAL A 54 24.13 -14.76 -23.42
CA VAL A 54 22.81 -14.91 -22.81
C VAL A 54 22.31 -13.54 -22.38
N VAL A 55 21.09 -13.17 -22.81
CA VAL A 55 20.46 -11.89 -22.49
C VAL A 55 19.24 -12.13 -21.60
N TYR A 56 19.07 -11.29 -20.59
CA TYR A 56 17.93 -11.32 -19.69
C TYR A 56 17.12 -10.04 -19.86
N LEU A 57 15.80 -10.16 -19.95
CA LEU A 57 14.89 -9.01 -19.93
C LEU A 57 14.70 -8.57 -18.47
N ALA A 58 14.98 -7.31 -18.18
CA ALA A 58 14.65 -6.69 -16.91
C ALA A 58 13.56 -5.65 -17.12
N MET A 59 12.46 -5.78 -16.38
CA MET A 59 11.38 -4.82 -16.36
C MET A 59 11.43 -4.07 -15.02
N THR A 60 11.55 -2.74 -15.09
CA THR A 60 11.42 -1.89 -13.91
C THR A 60 10.01 -1.33 -13.86
N LEU A 61 9.23 -1.75 -12.86
CA LEU A 61 7.97 -1.07 -12.53
C LEU A 61 8.32 0.18 -11.72
N SER A 62 8.31 1.35 -12.36
CA SER A 62 8.25 2.60 -11.62
C SER A 62 6.83 2.70 -11.06
N ALA A 63 6.65 2.37 -9.77
CA ALA A 63 5.49 2.86 -9.06
C ALA A 63 5.57 4.38 -9.15
N THR A 64 4.79 4.98 -10.04
CA THR A 64 4.67 6.42 -10.14
C THR A 64 4.16 6.87 -8.79
N THR A 65 5.04 7.41 -7.96
CA THR A 65 4.75 8.07 -6.70
C THR A 65 4.06 9.42 -6.97
N LYS A 66 3.14 9.47 -7.94
CA LYS A 66 2.12 10.51 -7.90
C LYS A 66 1.28 10.12 -6.70
N ALA A 67 1.28 10.97 -5.67
CA ALA A 67 0.32 10.86 -4.60
C ALA A 67 -1.05 10.77 -5.28
N VAL A 68 -1.67 9.60 -5.22
CA VAL A 68 -3.01 9.38 -5.77
C VAL A 68 -3.89 10.35 -5.02
N LYS A 69 -4.45 11.33 -5.73
CA LYS A 69 -5.40 12.25 -5.09
C LYS A 69 -6.64 11.43 -4.78
N LEU A 70 -7.34 11.77 -3.71
CA LEU A 70 -8.62 11.12 -3.41
C LEU A 70 -9.59 11.21 -4.61
N GLN A 71 -9.51 12.31 -5.36
CA GLN A 71 -10.23 12.56 -6.62
C GLN A 71 -9.89 11.59 -7.76
N ASP A 72 -8.79 10.84 -7.68
CA ASP A 72 -8.43 9.84 -8.69
C ASP A 72 -9.09 8.48 -8.42
N ILE A 73 -9.76 8.31 -7.27
CA ILE A 73 -10.44 7.07 -6.88
C ILE A 73 -11.89 7.12 -7.38
N PRO A 74 -12.32 6.20 -8.28
CA PRO A 74 -13.66 6.25 -8.88
C PRO A 74 -14.81 6.34 -7.87
N VAL A 75 -14.76 5.53 -6.81
CA VAL A 75 -15.79 5.52 -5.76
C VAL A 75 -15.85 6.83 -4.98
N VAL A 76 -14.76 7.57 -4.84
CA VAL A 76 -14.76 8.85 -4.13
C VAL A 76 -15.51 9.91 -4.94
N ASN A 77 -15.35 9.89 -6.27
CA ASN A 77 -16.05 10.83 -7.17
C ASN A 77 -17.56 10.55 -7.26
N GLU A 78 -18.01 9.34 -6.91
CA GLU A 78 -19.44 8.99 -6.87
C GLU A 78 -20.15 9.57 -5.63
N TYR A 79 -19.41 9.91 -4.57
CA TYR A 79 -19.95 10.41 -3.29
C TYR A 79 -19.23 11.67 -2.79
N PRO A 80 -19.31 12.79 -3.52
CA PRO A 80 -18.59 14.03 -3.16
C PRO A 80 -19.09 14.64 -1.82
N ASP A 81 -20.33 14.38 -1.45
CA ASP A 81 -20.96 14.79 -0.20
C ASP A 81 -20.45 14.01 1.03
N VAL A 82 -20.06 12.74 0.84
CA VAL A 82 -19.51 11.88 1.90
C VAL A 82 -18.01 12.13 2.07
N PHE A 83 -17.30 12.38 0.98
CA PHE A 83 -15.84 12.59 0.95
C PHE A 83 -15.46 14.06 0.67
N SER A 84 -16.18 15.00 1.28
CA SER A 84 -15.85 16.43 1.21
C SER A 84 -14.56 16.75 1.98
N GLU A 85 -13.86 17.82 1.58
CA GLU A 85 -12.66 18.29 2.29
C GLU A 85 -12.98 18.82 3.69
N ASP A 86 -14.19 19.34 3.87
CA ASP A 86 -14.72 19.81 5.15
C ASP A 86 -15.75 18.83 5.72
N LEU A 87 -15.79 18.70 7.06
CA LEU A 87 -16.79 17.88 7.74
C LEU A 87 -18.18 18.56 7.69
N PRO A 88 -19.26 17.83 7.34
CA PRO A 88 -20.60 18.41 7.14
C PRO A 88 -21.31 18.89 8.43
N GLY A 89 -20.58 19.03 9.55
CA GLY A 89 -21.14 19.38 10.85
C GLY A 89 -21.75 18.19 11.58
N LEU A 90 -22.62 18.47 12.55
CA LEU A 90 -23.33 17.42 13.28
C LEU A 90 -24.30 16.68 12.35
N PRO A 91 -24.41 15.34 12.47
CA PRO A 91 -25.40 14.61 11.71
C PRO A 91 -26.82 15.12 12.05
N PRO A 92 -27.76 15.09 11.10
CA PRO A 92 -29.15 15.41 11.38
C PRO A 92 -29.70 14.49 12.49
N ASN A 93 -30.73 14.95 13.19
CA ASN A 93 -31.42 14.15 14.18
C ASN A 93 -31.82 12.80 13.56
N ARG A 94 -31.28 11.72 14.13
CA ARG A 94 -31.59 10.36 13.70
C ARG A 94 -32.92 9.95 14.33
N GLU A 95 -33.73 9.22 13.59
CA GLU A 95 -34.98 8.64 14.10
C GLU A 95 -34.73 7.57 15.18
N ILE A 96 -33.50 7.03 15.23
CA ILE A 96 -33.07 6.02 16.18
C ILE A 96 -32.28 6.70 17.30
N GLU A 97 -32.78 6.57 18.52
CA GLU A 97 -32.11 6.99 19.74
C GLU A 97 -31.06 5.95 20.14
N PHE A 98 -29.83 6.39 20.40
CA PHE A 98 -28.78 5.51 20.91
C PHE A 98 -28.89 5.46 22.44
N THR A 99 -29.18 4.28 22.98
CA THR A 99 -29.20 4.05 24.43
C THR A 99 -27.80 3.69 24.92
N ILE A 100 -27.39 4.28 26.05
CA ILE A 100 -26.16 3.89 26.76
C ILE A 100 -26.56 3.01 27.93
N ASP A 101 -26.35 1.71 27.80
CA ASP A 101 -26.64 0.75 28.86
C ASP A 101 -25.48 0.70 29.87
N PHE A 102 -25.80 0.81 31.15
CA PHE A 102 -24.85 0.65 32.23
C PHE A 102 -24.89 -0.77 32.78
N LEU A 103 -23.72 -1.32 33.09
CA LEU A 103 -23.64 -2.55 33.86
C LEU A 103 -24.19 -2.29 35.27
N THR A 104 -24.90 -3.28 35.82
CA THR A 104 -25.48 -3.20 37.17
C THR A 104 -24.39 -2.89 38.19
N GLY A 105 -24.52 -1.77 38.90
CA GLY A 105 -23.55 -1.30 39.90
C GLY A 105 -22.57 -0.23 39.41
N MET A 106 -22.67 0.27 38.18
CA MET A 106 -21.94 1.48 37.76
C MET A 106 -22.62 2.75 38.27
N GLU A 107 -21.83 3.63 38.88
CA GLU A 107 -22.26 4.98 39.27
C GLU A 107 -21.75 6.01 38.26
N PRO A 108 -22.48 7.13 38.05
CA PRO A 108 -22.03 8.22 37.19
C PRO A 108 -20.69 8.78 37.66
N ILE A 109 -19.76 8.96 36.72
CA ILE A 109 -18.45 9.56 37.01
C ILE A 109 -18.59 11.08 36.93
N SER A 110 -18.27 11.77 38.02
CA SER A 110 -18.10 13.23 38.04
C SER A 110 -16.63 13.58 38.24
N ARG A 111 -16.07 14.42 37.38
CA ARG A 111 -14.70 14.95 37.48
C ARG A 111 -14.74 16.46 37.27
N ALA A 112 -13.87 17.19 37.98
CA ALA A 112 -13.70 18.62 37.76
C ALA A 112 -13.22 18.87 36.32
N LEU A 113 -13.74 19.94 35.69
CA LEU A 113 -13.26 20.40 34.39
C LEU A 113 -11.78 20.77 34.48
N TYR A 114 -11.02 20.44 33.43
CA TYR A 114 -9.62 20.81 33.35
C TYR A 114 -9.48 22.35 33.27
N GLN A 115 -8.49 22.89 33.98
CA GLN A 115 -8.17 24.32 33.90
C GLN A 115 -7.35 24.55 32.64
N MET A 116 -7.98 25.06 31.59
CA MET A 116 -7.31 25.47 30.35
C MET A 116 -6.70 26.86 30.52
N THR A 117 -5.54 27.06 29.92
CA THR A 117 -4.93 28.39 29.81
C THR A 117 -5.63 29.22 28.72
N ILE A 118 -5.48 30.55 28.74
CA ILE A 118 -6.09 31.44 27.72
C ILE A 118 -5.64 31.08 26.30
N SER A 119 -4.44 30.52 26.13
CA SER A 119 -3.92 30.10 24.82
C SER A 119 -4.57 28.83 24.26
N GLU A 120 -5.37 28.12 25.07
CA GLU A 120 -6.08 26.89 24.70
C GLU A 120 -7.59 27.10 24.53
N LEU A 121 -8.06 28.34 24.74
CA LEU A 121 -9.42 28.81 24.44
C LEU A 121 -9.48 29.39 23.02
#